data_AF-Q9ZW31-F1
#
_entry.id   AF-Q9ZW31-F1
#
_cell.length_a   1.000
_cell.length_b   1.000
_cell.length_c   1.000
_cell.angle_alpha   90.00
_cell.angle_beta   90.00
_cell.angle_gamma   90.00
#
_symmetry.space_group_name_H-M   'P 1'
#
loop_
_entity.id
_entity.type
_entity.pdbx_description
1 polymer ?
#
loop_
_entity_poly.entity_id
_entity_poly.type
_entity_poly.pdbx_seq_one_letter_code
_entity_poly.pdbx_strand_id
1 'polypeptide(L)'
;MSMIPSFFNNNRRSNIFDPFSLDVWDPFKELTSSSLSRENSAIVNARVDWRETPEAHVFKADLPGLKKEEVKVEIEEDSVLKISGERHVEKEDKNDTWHRVERSSGQFTRRFRLPENVKMDQVKAAMENGVLTVTVPKAETKKADVKSIQISG
;
A
#
# COMPACT_ATOMS: atom_id res chain seq x y z
N MET A 1 -51.79 24.87 20.45
CA MET A 1 -51.59 24.28 19.11
C MET A 1 -50.16 24.54 18.69
N SER A 2 -49.32 23.51 18.68
CA SER A 2 -47.89 23.62 18.33
C SER A 2 -47.40 22.31 17.70
N MET A 3 -46.52 22.48 16.72
CA MET A 3 -46.16 21.57 15.63
C MET A 3 -45.37 20.32 16.06
N ILE A 4 -45.60 19.21 15.35
CA ILE A 4 -44.79 17.99 15.36
C ILE A 4 -43.86 18.05 14.14
N PRO A 5 -42.53 17.92 14.27
CA PRO A 5 -41.64 17.78 13.14
C PRO A 5 -41.50 16.32 12.72
N SER A 6 -41.71 16.08 11.43
CA SER A 6 -41.46 14.83 10.72
C SER A 6 -39.98 14.71 10.35
N PHE A 7 -39.33 13.62 10.78
CA PHE A 7 -37.98 13.26 10.32
C PHE A 7 -38.03 12.05 9.40
N PHE A 8 -37.39 12.23 8.26
CA PHE A 8 -37.33 11.36 7.10
C PHE A 8 -36.62 10.03 7.38
N ASN A 9 -37.23 8.98 6.82
CA ASN A 9 -36.81 7.60 6.69
C ASN A 9 -35.50 7.46 5.87
N ASN A 10 -34.54 6.67 6.33
CA ASN A 10 -33.56 6.04 5.44
C ASN A 10 -33.29 4.59 5.88
N ASN A 11 -33.90 3.66 5.15
CA ASN A 11 -33.81 2.21 5.28
C ASN A 11 -32.36 1.70 5.25
N ARG A 12 -31.88 1.13 6.35
CA ARG A 12 -30.82 0.11 6.35
C ARG A 12 -31.46 -1.24 6.58
N ARG A 13 -31.46 -2.10 5.54
CA ARG A 13 -31.89 -3.50 5.64
C ARG A 13 -30.84 -4.27 6.44
N SER A 14 -31.24 -4.78 7.60
CA SER A 14 -30.50 -5.79 8.36
C SER A 14 -30.74 -7.17 7.73
N ASN A 15 -29.66 -7.90 7.43
CA ASN A 15 -29.73 -9.30 7.05
C ASN A 15 -29.79 -10.15 8.34
N ILE A 16 -30.94 -10.75 8.62
CA ILE A 16 -31.28 -11.43 9.89
C ILE A 16 -30.88 -12.93 9.87
N PHE A 17 -30.09 -13.39 8.89
CA PHE A 17 -29.83 -14.82 8.64
C PHE A 17 -28.34 -15.23 8.58
N ASP A 18 -27.43 -14.47 9.20
CA ASP A 18 -26.02 -14.88 9.36
C ASP A 18 -25.71 -15.28 10.82
N PRO A 19 -25.41 -16.55 11.12
CA PRO A 19 -25.10 -17.03 12.46
C PRO A 19 -23.73 -16.59 13.01
N PHE A 20 -22.93 -15.85 12.23
CA PHE A 20 -21.61 -15.36 12.64
C PHE A 20 -21.52 -13.84 12.86
N SER A 21 -22.61 -13.08 12.72
CA SER A 21 -22.60 -11.64 12.97
C SER A 21 -22.70 -11.32 14.47
N LEU A 22 -21.54 -11.37 15.15
CA LEU A 22 -21.32 -10.71 16.43
C LEU A 22 -21.29 -9.19 16.23
N ASP A 23 -22.46 -8.57 16.07
CA ASP A 23 -22.66 -7.15 16.32
C ASP A 23 -22.62 -6.89 17.83
N VAL A 24 -21.42 -7.05 18.40
CA VAL A 24 -21.12 -6.69 19.78
C VAL A 24 -20.39 -5.36 19.76
N TRP A 25 -21.05 -4.37 20.33
CA TRP A 25 -20.53 -3.04 20.65
C TRP A 25 -19.13 -3.14 21.27
N ASP A 26 -18.10 -2.80 20.50
CA ASP A 26 -16.70 -2.82 20.93
C ASP A 26 -16.27 -1.39 21.32
N PRO A 27 -16.16 -1.08 22.63
CA PRO A 27 -15.82 0.25 23.12
C PRO A 27 -14.38 0.67 22.80
N PHE A 28 -13.54 -0.23 22.29
CA PHE A 28 -12.19 0.10 21.83
C PHE A 28 -12.13 0.44 20.33
N LYS A 29 -13.22 0.26 19.56
CA LYS A 29 -13.25 0.63 18.13
C LYS A 29 -13.06 2.12 17.88
N GLU A 30 -13.39 3.01 18.82
CA GLU A 30 -13.10 4.45 18.69
C GLU A 30 -11.64 4.82 19.02
N LEU A 31 -10.93 4.00 19.81
CA LEU A 31 -9.56 4.30 20.25
C LEU A 31 -8.48 3.90 19.23
N THR A 32 -8.83 3.08 18.23
CA THR A 32 -7.88 2.56 17.21
C THR A 32 -8.14 3.08 15.79
N SER A 33 -9.18 3.89 15.57
CA SER A 33 -9.81 4.04 14.25
C SER A 33 -9.51 5.33 13.48
N SER A 34 -8.88 6.36 14.05
CA SER A 34 -8.68 7.63 13.33
C SER A 34 -7.26 7.90 12.83
N SER A 35 -6.22 7.27 13.40
CA SER A 35 -4.82 7.50 12.97
C SER A 35 -4.02 6.22 12.70
N LEU A 36 -4.28 5.12 13.41
CA LEU A 36 -3.56 3.84 13.25
C LEU A 36 -4.20 2.89 12.21
N SER A 37 -5.49 3.06 11.92
CA SER A 37 -6.23 2.25 10.93
C SER A 37 -5.85 2.56 9.48
N ARG A 38 -5.52 3.83 9.19
CA ARG A 38 -5.21 4.30 7.83
C ARG A 38 -3.79 3.94 7.40
N GLU A 39 -2.84 3.87 8.32
CA GLU A 39 -1.49 3.39 8.01
C GLU A 39 -1.46 1.87 7.83
N ASN A 40 -2.15 1.10 8.67
CA ASN A 40 -2.18 -0.36 8.52
C ASN A 40 -2.95 -0.83 7.27
N SER A 41 -4.03 -0.15 6.84
CA SER A 41 -4.72 -0.54 5.58
C SER A 41 -3.87 -0.25 4.34
N ALA A 42 -3.05 0.81 4.38
CA ALA A 42 -2.14 1.16 3.29
C ALA A 42 -1.02 0.10 3.10
N ILE A 43 -0.62 -0.59 4.17
CA ILE A 43 0.38 -1.68 4.10
C ILE A 43 -0.19 -2.91 3.38
N VAL A 44 -1.47 -3.24 3.59
CA VAL A 44 -2.10 -4.43 2.97
C VAL A 44 -2.31 -4.23 1.47
N ASN A 45 -2.46 -2.98 1.01
CA ASN A 45 -2.85 -2.67 -0.36
C ASN A 45 -1.72 -2.80 -1.39
N ALA A 46 -0.45 -2.78 -0.97
CA ALA A 46 0.71 -2.93 -1.84
C ALA A 46 1.85 -3.67 -1.11
N ARG A 47 1.91 -4.99 -1.28
CA ARG A 47 3.03 -5.81 -0.79
C ARG A 47 4.24 -5.55 -1.67
N VAL A 48 5.41 -5.36 -1.06
CA VAL A 48 6.63 -5.01 -1.78
C VAL A 48 7.79 -5.83 -1.24
N ASP A 49 8.48 -6.51 -2.15
CA ASP A 49 9.77 -7.14 -1.91
C ASP A 49 10.89 -6.21 -2.36
N TRP A 50 11.98 -6.20 -1.60
CA TRP A 50 13.20 -5.50 -1.95
C TRP A 50 14.37 -6.48 -1.95
N ARG A 51 15.04 -6.61 -3.09
CA ARG A 51 16.29 -7.34 -3.21
C ARG A 51 17.42 -6.44 -3.68
N GLU A 52 18.62 -6.74 -3.21
CA GLU A 52 19.84 -6.10 -3.64
C GLU A 52 20.68 -7.07 -4.47
N THR A 53 21.16 -6.61 -5.61
CA THR A 53 22.13 -7.32 -6.48
C THR A 53 23.44 -6.55 -6.50
N PRO A 54 24.56 -7.11 -7.00
CA PRO A 54 25.80 -6.36 -7.14
C PRO A 54 25.65 -5.07 -7.97
N GLU A 55 24.73 -5.05 -8.94
CA GLU A 55 24.58 -3.97 -9.93
C GLU A 55 23.45 -2.99 -9.58
N ALA A 56 22.42 -3.41 -8.85
CA ALA A 56 21.21 -2.62 -8.63
C ALA A 56 20.42 -3.06 -7.39
N HIS A 57 19.60 -2.14 -6.86
CA HIS A 57 18.46 -2.47 -6.00
C HIS A 57 17.22 -2.70 -6.87
N VAL A 58 16.47 -3.77 -6.58
CA VAL A 58 15.26 -4.12 -7.32
C VAL A 58 14.10 -4.27 -6.35
N PHE A 59 13.06 -3.47 -6.58
CA PHE A 59 11.82 -3.50 -5.82
C PHE A 59 10.74 -4.15 -6.69
N LYS A 60 9.95 -5.05 -6.11
CA LYS A 60 8.79 -5.68 -6.76
C LYS A 60 7.56 -5.46 -5.91
N ALA A 61 6.54 -4.81 -6.47
CA ALA A 61 5.29 -4.51 -5.78
C ALA A 61 4.11 -5.20 -6.47
N ASP A 62 3.33 -5.96 -5.70
CA ASP A 62 2.11 -6.60 -6.17
C ASP A 62 0.98 -5.59 -6.22
N LEU A 63 0.61 -5.21 -7.44
CA LEU A 63 -0.40 -4.20 -7.75
C LEU A 63 -1.44 -4.74 -8.75
N PRO A 64 -2.09 -5.88 -8.45
CA PRO A 64 -3.07 -6.47 -9.36
C PRO A 64 -4.27 -5.54 -9.56
N GLY A 65 -4.76 -5.53 -10.80
CA GLY A 65 -5.92 -4.73 -11.23
C GLY A 65 -5.62 -3.26 -11.52
N LEU A 66 -4.43 -2.76 -11.20
CA LEU A 66 -4.04 -1.37 -11.44
C LEU A 66 -3.41 -1.20 -12.81
N LYS A 67 -3.74 -0.10 -13.47
CA LYS A 67 -3.07 0.35 -14.69
C LYS A 67 -1.84 1.17 -14.32
N LYS A 68 -0.88 1.28 -15.26
CA LYS A 68 0.35 2.04 -15.06
C LYS A 68 0.10 3.52 -14.75
N GLU A 69 -1.01 4.08 -15.23
CA GLU A 69 -1.40 5.47 -14.99
C GLU A 69 -1.92 5.71 -13.55
N GLU A 70 -2.34 4.65 -12.85
CA GLU A 70 -2.86 4.70 -11.48
C GLU A 70 -1.76 4.53 -10.42
N VAL A 71 -0.52 4.33 -10.86
CA VAL A 71 0.65 4.09 -10.00
C VAL A 71 1.69 5.16 -10.25
N LYS A 72 2.16 5.79 -9.17
CA LYS A 72 3.19 6.83 -9.18
C LYS A 72 4.44 6.33 -8.47
N VAL A 73 5.57 6.44 -9.15
CA VAL A 73 6.90 6.13 -8.61
C VAL A 73 7.72 7.41 -8.62
N GLU A 74 8.21 7.82 -7.46
CA GLU A 74 8.96 9.06 -7.25
C GLU A 74 10.20 8.81 -6.41
N ILE A 75 11.21 9.66 -6.55
CA ILE A 75 12.32 9.74 -5.60
C ILE A 75 12.17 11.09 -4.91
N GLU A 76 11.83 11.05 -3.63
CA GLU A 76 11.73 12.24 -2.77
C GLU A 76 13.15 12.68 -2.34
N GLU A 77 13.23 13.78 -1.59
CA GLU A 77 14.46 14.23 -0.92
C GLU A 77 15.07 13.11 -0.06
N ASP A 78 16.37 13.22 0.24
CA ASP A 78 17.13 12.22 1.01
C ASP A 78 17.14 10.80 0.41
N SER A 79 17.05 10.69 -0.91
CA SER A 79 17.14 9.41 -1.63
C SER A 79 16.02 8.43 -1.26
N VAL A 80 14.80 8.91 -1.05
CA VAL A 80 13.66 8.08 -0.66
C VAL A 80 12.84 7.67 -1.89
N LEU A 81 12.86 6.39 -2.25
CA LEU A 81 11.96 5.83 -3.24
C LEU A 81 10.54 5.74 -2.67
N LYS A 82 9.60 6.38 -3.34
CA LYS A 82 8.17 6.35 -3.00
C LYS A 82 7.37 5.69 -4.11
N ILE A 83 6.55 4.71 -3.73
CA ILE A 83 5.58 4.05 -4.59
C ILE A 83 4.20 4.32 -4.01
N SER A 84 3.33 4.95 -4.79
CA SER A 84 1.97 5.32 -4.35
C SER A 84 0.95 5.08 -5.46
N GLY A 85 -0.31 4.93 -5.08
CA GLY A 85 -1.41 4.76 -6.01
C GLY A 85 -2.73 4.55 -5.27
N GLU A 86 -3.80 4.31 -6.02
CA GLU A 86 -5.12 4.06 -5.47
C GLU A 86 -5.81 2.91 -6.20
N ARG A 87 -6.25 1.90 -5.44
CA ARG A 87 -7.09 0.83 -5.98
C ARG A 87 -8.55 1.21 -5.81
N HIS A 88 -9.23 1.45 -6.93
CA HIS A 88 -10.66 1.74 -6.93
C HIS A 88 -11.48 0.46 -6.74
N VAL A 89 -12.63 0.59 -6.08
CA VAL A 89 -13.65 -0.45 -6.08
C VAL A 89 -14.25 -0.49 -7.48
N GLU A 90 -14.41 -1.69 -8.04
CA GLU A 90 -15.12 -1.86 -9.32
C GLU A 90 -16.53 -1.25 -9.20
N LYS A 91 -16.99 -0.58 -10.27
CA LYS A 91 -18.32 0.02 -10.27
C LYS A 91 -19.34 -1.11 -10.14
N GLU A 92 -20.07 -1.11 -9.03
CA GLU A 92 -21.17 -2.04 -8.81
C GLU A 92 -22.30 -1.73 -9.81
N ASP A 93 -22.66 -2.70 -10.65
CA ASP A 93 -23.92 -2.62 -11.39
C ASP A 93 -25.06 -2.83 -10.38
N LYS A 94 -26.15 -2.07 -10.54
CA LYS A 94 -27.33 -2.17 -9.66
C LYS A 94 -27.99 -3.55 -9.73
N ASN A 95 -27.68 -4.32 -10.78
CA ASN A 95 -28.21 -5.67 -10.98
C ASN A 95 -27.32 -6.77 -10.40
N ASP A 96 -26.14 -6.44 -9.85
CA ASP A 96 -25.22 -7.43 -9.32
C ASP A 96 -25.56 -7.79 -7.87
N THR A 97 -25.48 -9.09 -7.55
CA THR A 97 -25.56 -9.59 -6.17
C THR A 97 -24.19 -10.10 -5.74
N TRP A 98 -23.50 -9.33 -4.91
CA TRP A 98 -22.22 -9.73 -4.33
C TRP A 98 -22.43 -10.67 -3.15
N HIS A 99 -22.05 -11.93 -3.29
CA HIS A 99 -22.10 -12.90 -2.19
C HIS A 99 -20.94 -12.71 -1.19
N ARG A 100 -19.80 -12.21 -1.66
CA ARG A 100 -18.59 -12.02 -0.85
C ARG A 100 -17.62 -11.06 -1.55
N VAL A 101 -17.02 -10.14 -0.80
CA VAL A 101 -15.97 -9.23 -1.28
C VAL A 101 -14.79 -9.33 -0.32
N GLU A 102 -13.68 -9.87 -0.80
CA GLU A 102 -12.44 -9.99 -0.01
C GLU A 102 -11.34 -9.02 -0.48
N ARG A 103 -11.43 -8.53 -1.73
CA ARG A 103 -10.44 -7.62 -2.30
C ARG A 103 -10.54 -6.28 -1.59
N SER A 104 -9.41 -5.79 -1.10
CA SER A 104 -9.33 -4.46 -0.52
C SER A 104 -9.27 -3.38 -1.61
N SER A 105 -9.74 -2.19 -1.26
CA SER A 105 -9.58 -0.97 -2.05
C SER A 105 -8.89 0.11 -1.23
N GLY A 106 -8.57 1.22 -1.90
CA GLY A 106 -8.06 2.43 -1.26
C GLY A 106 -6.65 2.80 -1.71
N GLN A 107 -6.19 3.89 -1.11
CA GLN A 107 -4.88 4.46 -1.38
C GLN A 107 -3.78 3.66 -0.69
N PHE A 108 -2.60 3.63 -1.30
CA PHE A 108 -1.41 3.06 -0.71
C PHE A 108 -0.22 3.98 -0.92
N THR A 109 0.74 3.93 0.00
CA THR A 109 2.04 4.58 -0.14
C THR A 109 3.09 3.74 0.58
N ARG A 110 4.16 3.40 -0.13
CA ARG A 110 5.33 2.68 0.38
C ARG A 110 6.56 3.54 0.14
N ARG A 111 7.42 3.66 1.15
CA ARG A 111 8.65 4.45 1.10
C ARG A 111 9.84 3.60 1.49
N PHE A 112 10.94 3.73 0.76
CA PHE A 112 12.19 3.02 0.98
C PHE A 112 13.35 4.00 0.87
N ARG A 113 14.16 4.11 1.91
CA ARG A 113 15.40 4.89 1.84
C ARG A 113 16.43 4.11 1.04
N LEU A 114 16.92 4.70 -0.04
CA LEU A 114 17.97 4.10 -0.87
C LEU A 114 19.35 4.36 -0.24
N PRO A 115 20.31 3.46 -0.44
CA PRO A 115 21.71 3.73 -0.12
C PRO A 115 22.27 4.91 -0.93
N GLU A 116 23.33 5.54 -0.45
CA GLU A 116 23.92 6.73 -1.09
C GLU A 116 24.51 6.44 -2.48
N ASN A 117 24.90 5.19 -2.76
CA ASN A 117 25.61 4.79 -3.97
C ASN A 117 24.67 4.36 -5.10
N VAL A 118 23.69 5.18 -5.47
CA VAL A 118 22.73 4.88 -6.54
C VAL A 118 22.73 5.94 -7.64
N LYS A 119 22.47 5.52 -8.89
CA LYS A 119 22.33 6.41 -10.05
C LYS A 119 20.87 6.83 -10.22
N MET A 120 20.48 7.93 -9.59
CA MET A 120 19.10 8.41 -9.55
C MET A 120 18.51 8.73 -10.93
N ASP A 121 19.36 9.18 -11.85
CA ASP A 121 19.04 9.49 -13.25
C ASP A 121 18.73 8.24 -14.10
N GLN A 122 19.07 7.05 -13.61
CA GLN A 122 18.96 5.79 -14.36
C GLN A 122 17.92 4.83 -13.79
N VAL A 123 17.06 5.32 -12.90
CA VAL A 123 15.97 4.51 -12.33
C VAL A 123 14.96 4.16 -13.43
N LYS A 124 14.61 2.88 -13.49
CA LYS A 124 13.64 2.34 -14.45
C LYS A 124 12.50 1.67 -13.71
N ALA A 125 11.27 1.87 -14.20
CA ALA A 125 10.08 1.22 -13.70
C ALA A 125 9.35 0.54 -14.86
N ALA A 126 8.90 -0.69 -14.65
CA ALA A 126 8.09 -1.45 -15.59
C ALA A 126 6.98 -2.18 -14.83
N MET A 127 5.83 -2.36 -15.47
CA MET A 127 4.69 -3.08 -14.88
C MET A 127 4.25 -4.18 -15.83
N GLU A 128 4.22 -5.41 -15.34
CA GLU A 128 3.87 -6.61 -16.11
C GLU A 128 3.07 -7.56 -15.23
N ASN A 129 1.96 -8.11 -15.76
CA ASN A 129 1.11 -9.09 -15.07
C ASN A 129 0.67 -8.67 -13.64
N GLY A 130 0.40 -7.38 -13.44
CA GLY A 130 0.00 -6.83 -12.14
C GLY A 130 1.14 -6.62 -11.15
N VAL A 131 2.41 -6.76 -11.57
CA VAL A 131 3.59 -6.54 -10.72
C VAL A 131 4.38 -5.35 -11.24
N LEU A 132 4.60 -4.35 -10.38
CA LEU A 132 5.51 -3.25 -10.65
C LEU A 132 6.93 -3.68 -10.26
N THR A 133 7.88 -3.52 -11.18
CA THR A 133 9.31 -3.68 -10.92
C THR A 133 10.03 -2.34 -11.05
N VAL A 134 10.65 -1.87 -9.97
CA VAL A 134 11.50 -0.67 -9.97
C VAL A 134 12.95 -1.10 -9.80
N THR A 135 13.80 -0.73 -10.75
CA THR A 135 15.23 -1.03 -10.74
C THR A 135 16.00 0.28 -10.55
N VAL A 136 16.81 0.31 -9.49
CA VAL A 136 17.66 1.43 -9.11
C VAL A 136 19.12 1.00 -9.26
N PRO A 137 19.81 1.38 -10.35
CA PRO A 137 21.20 1.00 -10.57
C PRO A 137 22.12 1.59 -9.52
N LYS A 138 23.14 0.82 -9.14
CA LYS A 138 24.20 1.29 -8.22
C LYS A 138 25.22 2.13 -8.99
N ALA A 139 25.74 3.16 -8.31
CA ALA A 139 26.96 3.82 -8.73
C ALA A 139 28.14 2.87 -8.54
N GLU A 140 29.10 2.88 -9.46
CA GLU A 140 30.33 2.08 -9.29
C GLU A 140 31.11 2.63 -8.11
N THR A 141 31.03 1.94 -6.98
CA THR A 141 31.91 2.17 -5.84
C THR A 141 33.10 1.24 -5.95
N LYS A 142 34.31 1.79 -5.83
CA LYS A 142 35.52 0.99 -5.65
C LYS A 142 35.26 0.08 -4.45
N LYS A 143 35.36 -1.24 -4.64
CA LYS A 143 35.22 -2.21 -3.53
C LYS A 143 36.12 -1.74 -2.40
N ALA A 144 35.55 -1.50 -1.23
CA ALA A 144 36.34 -1.11 -0.07
C ALA A 144 37.32 -2.25 0.24
N ASP A 145 38.61 -1.93 0.31
CA ASP A 145 39.63 -2.89 0.71
C ASP A 145 39.34 -3.34 2.14
N VAL A 146 38.98 -4.62 2.31
CA VAL A 146 38.76 -5.20 3.63
C VAL A 146 40.11 -5.29 4.34
N LYS A 147 40.28 -4.51 5.41
CA LYS A 147 41.47 -4.59 6.26
C LYS A 147 41.17 -5.47 7.47
N SER A 148 41.93 -6.54 7.64
CA SER A 148 41.91 -7.34 8.88
C SER A 148 42.54 -6.56 10.02
N ILE A 149 41.83 -6.42 11.15
CA ILE A 149 42.35 -5.77 12.37
C ILE A 149 42.74 -6.86 13.36
N GLN A 150 44.00 -6.87 13.78
CA GLN A 150 44.47 -7.79 14.83
C GLN A 150 43.97 -7.29 16.20
N ILE A 151 43.46 -8.20 17.02
CA ILE A 151 43.01 -7.91 18.39
C ILE A 151 44.21 -8.09 19.33
N SER A 152 44.63 -7.05 20.04
CA SER A 152 45.63 -7.15 21.10
C SER A 152 44.99 -7.53 22.43
N GLY A 153 45.57 -8.49 23.14
CA GLY A 153 45.25 -8.87 24.53
C GLY A 153 46.20 -8.27 25.54
#